data_AF-A0A7X2MH57-F1
#
_entry.id   AF-A0A7X2MH57-F1
#
_cell.length_a   1.000
_cell.length_b   1.000
_cell.length_c   1.000
_cell.angle_alpha   90.00
_cell.angle_beta   90.00
_cell.angle_gamma   90.00
#
_symmetry.space_group_name_H-M   'P 1'
#
loop_
_entity.id
_entity.type
_entity.pdbx_description
1 polymer ?
#
loop_
_entity_poly.entity_id
_entity_poly.type
_entity_poly.pdbx_seq_one_letter_code
_entity_poly.pdbx_strand_id
1 'polypeptide(L)'
;MLYVIISYNQRINKERKQFRVAINKDFYEGRNFIKYGLFFFVMGSLISMILGLTLPTNSVYIYQILVVLAFLINGFSTTSMLLVMTAAGILELVVPRFITFFGDVFPEISGPSWLLLIFISILADYYLTRNMKKHPLSPRIKSGKRGRNIATYLGRETVVFPLLALIPSGTFSSTLNFWPVFNIGNQKFSLILFPIFISTSVKVIKRAKERVIQDKLKNTELLLGLTFILIVLTKFMSKLF
;
A
#
# COMPACT_ATOMS: atom_id res chain seq x y z
N MET A 1 4.07 -8.46 10.90
CA MET A 1 3.43 -9.57 11.65
C MET A 1 2.90 -9.14 13.02
N LEU A 2 3.69 -8.49 13.87
CA LEU A 2 3.28 -8.09 15.24
C LEU A 2 1.94 -7.32 15.28
N TYR A 3 1.76 -6.33 14.39
CA TYR A 3 0.50 -5.58 14.27
C TYR A 3 -0.73 -6.49 14.04
N VAL A 4 -0.58 -7.54 13.22
CA VAL A 4 -1.67 -8.47 12.90
C VAL A 4 -2.03 -9.33 14.11
N ILE A 5 -1.04 -9.80 14.87
CA ILE A 5 -1.24 -10.55 16.12
C ILE A 5 -1.99 -9.68 17.14
N ILE A 6 -1.57 -8.42 17.29
CA ILE A 6 -2.25 -7.46 18.17
C ILE A 6 -3.70 -7.23 17.71
N SER A 7 -3.92 -7.02 16.41
CA SER A 7 -5.27 -6.82 15.85
C SER A 7 -6.19 -8.02 16.10
N TYR A 8 -5.67 -9.24 15.93
CA TYR A 8 -6.38 -10.48 16.23
C TYR A 8 -6.77 -10.57 17.71
N ASN A 9 -5.81 -10.36 18.63
CA ASN A 9 -6.07 -10.40 20.07
C ASN A 9 -7.10 -9.35 20.49
N GLN A 10 -7.01 -8.14 19.93
CA GLN A 10 -8.01 -7.09 20.16
C GLN A 10 -9.40 -7.47 19.65
N ARG A 11 -9.50 -8.17 18.51
CA ARG A 11 -10.78 -8.70 17.99
C ARG A 11 -11.36 -9.72 18.95
N ILE A 12 -10.61 -10.76 19.30
CA ILE A 12 -11.05 -11.84 20.19
C ILE A 12 -11.51 -11.29 21.54
N ASN A 13 -10.73 -10.38 22.13
CA ASN A 13 -11.08 -9.76 23.41
C ASN A 13 -12.37 -8.93 23.31
N LYS A 14 -12.59 -8.22 22.20
CA LYS A 14 -13.84 -7.46 21.98
C LYS A 14 -15.04 -8.39 21.78
N GLU A 15 -14.88 -9.47 21.01
CA GLU A 15 -15.95 -10.46 20.80
C GLU A 15 -16.35 -11.13 22.12
N ARG A 16 -15.37 -11.61 22.91
CA ARG A 16 -15.65 -12.21 24.23
C ARG A 16 -16.34 -11.24 25.19
N LYS A 17 -15.95 -9.95 25.19
CA LYS A 17 -16.61 -8.93 26.02
C LYS A 17 -18.06 -8.68 25.63
N GLN A 18 -18.41 -8.76 24.35
CA GLN A 18 -19.76 -8.43 23.85
C GLN A 18 -20.68 -9.64 23.75
N PHE A 19 -20.14 -10.82 23.41
CA PHE A 19 -20.92 -12.02 23.09
C PHE A 19 -20.59 -13.20 24.02
N ARG A 20 -19.70 -13.02 25.00
CA ARG A 20 -19.18 -14.07 25.92
C ARG A 20 -18.40 -15.20 25.25
N VAL A 21 -18.40 -15.25 23.92
CA VAL A 21 -17.66 -16.22 23.10
C VAL A 21 -16.91 -15.49 21.99
N ALA A 22 -15.80 -16.08 21.52
CA ALA A 22 -15.16 -15.67 20.29
C ALA A 22 -15.91 -16.29 19.11
N ILE A 23 -16.40 -15.46 18.20
CA ILE A 23 -17.27 -15.88 17.09
C ILE A 23 -16.44 -16.54 16.02
N ASN A 24 -15.26 -15.99 15.75
CA ASN A 24 -14.24 -16.66 14.96
C ASN A 24 -12.99 -16.82 15.81
N LYS A 25 -12.65 -18.05 16.18
CA LYS A 25 -11.43 -18.37 16.93
C LYS A 25 -10.20 -18.55 16.03
N ASP A 26 -10.40 -18.63 14.72
CA ASP A 26 -9.31 -18.86 13.79
C ASP A 26 -8.45 -17.59 13.65
N PHE A 27 -7.13 -17.82 13.57
CA PHE A 27 -6.14 -16.79 13.26
C PHE A 27 -6.08 -16.51 11.74
N TYR A 28 -7.23 -16.26 11.14
CA TYR A 28 -7.32 -16.04 9.70
C TYR A 28 -6.55 -14.78 9.27
N GLU A 29 -6.44 -13.75 10.12
CA GLU A 29 -5.70 -12.52 9.77
C GLU A 29 -4.22 -12.80 9.50
N GLY A 30 -3.58 -13.67 10.29
CA GLY A 30 -2.18 -14.05 10.07
C GLY A 30 -2.00 -14.91 8.83
N ARG A 31 -2.89 -15.87 8.62
CA ARG A 31 -2.88 -16.72 7.42
C ARG A 31 -3.06 -15.89 6.15
N ASN A 32 -4.00 -14.93 6.17
CA ASN A 32 -4.24 -14.01 5.06
C ASN A 32 -3.05 -13.04 4.88
N PHE A 33 -2.45 -12.54 5.97
CA PHE A 33 -1.26 -11.69 5.91
C PHE A 33 -0.12 -12.39 5.15
N ILE A 34 0.18 -13.66 5.46
CA ILE A 34 1.25 -14.41 4.78
C ILE A 34 0.83 -14.75 3.34
N LYS A 35 -0.38 -15.30 3.16
CA LYS A 35 -0.89 -15.72 1.84
C LYS A 35 -0.91 -14.57 0.85
N TYR A 36 -1.51 -13.44 1.22
CA TYR A 36 -1.57 -12.27 0.35
C TYR A 36 -0.24 -11.54 0.28
N GLY A 37 0.58 -11.58 1.35
CA GLY A 37 1.91 -10.97 1.34
C GLY A 37 2.82 -11.62 0.30
N LEU A 38 2.86 -12.95 0.26
CA LEU A 38 3.59 -13.69 -0.76
C LEU A 38 3.01 -13.48 -2.16
N PHE A 39 1.68 -13.52 -2.29
CA PHE A 39 1.02 -13.28 -3.58
C PHE A 39 1.38 -11.90 -4.17
N PHE A 40 1.29 -10.83 -3.37
CA PHE A 40 1.61 -9.48 -3.83
C PHE A 40 3.10 -9.21 -3.94
N PHE A 41 3.96 -9.87 -3.15
CA PHE A 41 5.40 -9.84 -3.38
C PHE A 41 5.73 -10.33 -4.78
N VAL A 42 5.23 -11.51 -5.18
CA VAL A 42 5.53 -12.08 -6.50
C VAL A 42 4.87 -11.24 -7.61
N MET A 43 3.55 -11.04 -7.55
CA MET A 43 2.82 -10.36 -8.62
C MET A 43 3.24 -8.88 -8.75
N GLY A 44 3.38 -8.17 -7.63
CA GLY A 44 3.81 -6.78 -7.62
C GLY A 44 5.23 -6.63 -8.16
N SER A 45 6.16 -7.50 -7.73
CA SER A 45 7.55 -7.45 -8.21
C SER A 45 7.65 -7.77 -9.69
N LEU A 46 6.86 -8.72 -10.21
CA LEU A 46 6.80 -8.99 -11.65
C LEU A 46 6.33 -7.76 -12.44
N ILE A 47 5.24 -7.12 -12.01
CA ILE A 47 4.73 -5.90 -12.65
C ILE A 47 5.78 -4.78 -12.60
N SER A 48 6.41 -4.61 -11.45
CA SER A 48 7.46 -3.62 -11.20
C SER A 48 8.66 -3.82 -12.14
N MET A 49 9.14 -5.05 -12.30
CA MET A 49 10.26 -5.39 -13.19
C MET A 49 9.90 -5.23 -14.68
N ILE A 50 8.73 -5.72 -15.10
CA ILE A 50 8.28 -5.64 -16.50
C ILE A 50 8.11 -4.18 -16.94
N LEU A 51 7.58 -3.34 -16.06
CA LEU A 51 7.35 -1.92 -16.34
C LEU A 51 8.57 -1.04 -16.06
N GLY A 52 9.67 -1.63 -15.57
CA GLY A 52 10.92 -0.92 -15.31
C GLY A 52 10.80 0.13 -14.22
N LEU A 53 10.19 -0.21 -13.08
CA LEU A 53 10.04 0.69 -11.95
C LEU A 53 11.41 1.06 -11.38
N THR A 54 11.86 2.27 -11.66
CA THR A 54 13.13 2.84 -11.21
C THR A 54 12.88 3.98 -10.22
N LEU A 55 13.59 3.97 -9.10
CA LEU A 55 13.57 5.06 -8.12
C LEU A 55 14.99 5.53 -7.83
N PRO A 56 15.26 6.85 -7.92
CA PRO A 56 16.51 7.43 -7.44
C PRO A 56 16.73 7.18 -5.95
N THR A 57 17.98 7.16 -5.51
CA THR A 57 18.34 6.93 -4.10
C THR A 57 17.67 7.93 -3.16
N ASN A 58 17.60 9.21 -3.56
CA ASN A 58 17.03 10.27 -2.73
C ASN A 58 15.51 10.10 -2.55
N SER A 59 14.82 9.65 -3.60
CA SER A 59 13.39 9.32 -3.57
C SER A 59 13.09 8.19 -2.58
N VAL A 60 13.98 7.19 -2.47
CA VAL A 60 13.84 6.10 -1.49
C VAL A 60 13.98 6.62 -0.06
N TYR A 61 14.98 7.48 0.22
CA TYR A 61 15.15 8.04 1.57
C TYR A 61 13.97 8.88 2.02
N ILE A 62 13.45 9.74 1.14
CA ILE A 62 12.30 10.60 1.44
C ILE A 62 11.06 9.75 1.70
N TYR A 63 10.86 8.71 0.91
CA TYR A 63 9.80 7.76 1.16
C TYR A 63 9.91 7.10 2.53
N GLN A 64 11.10 6.64 2.94
CA GLN A 64 11.30 6.02 4.26
C GLN A 64 10.92 7.00 5.39
N ILE A 65 11.36 8.26 5.29
CA ILE A 65 11.01 9.31 6.26
C ILE A 65 9.49 9.53 6.30
N LEU A 66 8.85 9.68 5.14
CA LEU A 66 7.42 9.92 5.04
C LEU A 66 6.59 8.73 5.55
N VAL A 67 7.02 7.49 5.32
CA VAL A 67 6.36 6.30 5.88
C VAL A 67 6.35 6.35 7.40
N VAL A 68 7.50 6.65 8.02
CA VAL A 68 7.60 6.76 9.49
C VAL A 68 6.66 7.84 10.00
N LEU A 69 6.67 9.03 9.39
CA LEU A 69 5.78 10.12 9.77
C LEU A 69 4.30 9.76 9.61
N ALA A 70 3.91 9.16 8.48
CA ALA A 70 2.53 8.78 8.23
C ALA A 70 2.04 7.70 9.22
N PHE A 71 2.91 6.80 9.64
CA PHE A 71 2.58 5.80 10.65
C PHE A 71 2.41 6.40 12.04
N LEU A 72 3.18 7.42 12.40
CA LEU A 72 3.00 8.14 13.66
C LEU A 72 1.68 8.92 13.71
N ILE A 73 1.26 9.51 12.58
CA ILE A 73 0.07 10.37 12.52
C ILE A 73 -1.21 9.55 12.36
N ASN A 74 -1.27 8.68 11.34
CA ASN A 74 -2.50 8.00 10.91
C ASN A 74 -2.48 6.48 11.11
N GLY A 75 -1.33 5.93 11.54
CA GLY A 75 -1.14 4.48 11.66
C GLY A 75 -1.18 3.74 10.31
N PHE A 76 -1.26 2.41 10.40
CA PHE A 76 -1.25 1.51 9.26
C PHE A 76 -2.59 1.51 8.50
N SER A 77 -2.65 2.27 7.40
CA SER A 77 -3.79 2.30 6.48
C SER A 77 -3.31 2.36 5.02
N THR A 78 -4.09 1.81 4.09
CA THR A 78 -3.82 1.99 2.65
C THR A 78 -3.77 3.48 2.30
N THR A 79 -4.67 4.29 2.87
CA THR A 79 -4.70 5.75 2.62
C THR A 79 -3.43 6.45 3.07
N SER A 80 -2.87 6.08 4.24
CA SER A 80 -1.58 6.60 4.71
C SER A 80 -0.48 6.32 3.68
N MET A 81 -0.48 5.10 3.12
CA MET A 81 0.50 4.68 2.12
C MET A 81 0.38 5.47 0.81
N LEU A 82 -0.85 5.64 0.32
CA LEU A 82 -1.11 6.43 -0.89
C LEU A 82 -0.71 7.89 -0.69
N LEU A 83 -1.01 8.47 0.48
CA LEU A 83 -0.59 9.83 0.83
C LEU A 83 0.93 9.97 0.79
N VAL A 84 1.67 9.03 1.38
CA VAL A 84 3.14 9.03 1.36
C VAL A 84 3.68 9.00 -0.06
N MET A 85 3.18 8.09 -0.91
CA MET A 85 3.63 7.98 -2.30
C MET A 85 3.31 9.25 -3.11
N THR A 86 2.11 9.82 -2.92
CA THR A 86 1.75 11.09 -3.58
C THR A 86 2.60 12.26 -3.08
N ALA A 87 2.86 12.34 -1.77
CA ALA A 87 3.69 13.39 -1.19
C ALA A 87 5.14 13.29 -1.66
N ALA A 88 5.71 12.07 -1.72
CA ALA A 88 7.05 11.85 -2.26
C ALA A 88 7.16 12.33 -3.71
N GLY A 89 6.21 11.96 -4.57
CA GLY A 89 6.19 12.41 -5.95
C GLY A 89 5.99 13.93 -6.10
N ILE A 90 5.15 14.55 -5.26
CA ILE A 90 4.98 16.02 -5.26
C ILE A 90 6.26 16.72 -4.79
N LEU A 91 6.89 16.25 -3.72
CA LEU A 91 8.13 16.83 -3.21
C LEU A 91 9.23 16.78 -4.26
N GLU A 92 9.35 15.66 -4.98
CA GLU A 92 10.31 15.51 -6.07
C GLU A 92 10.08 16.49 -7.23
N LEU A 93 8.83 16.87 -7.50
CA LEU A 93 8.48 17.87 -8.51
C LEU A 93 8.68 19.32 -8.03
N VAL A 94 8.44 19.58 -6.74
CA VAL A 94 8.40 20.94 -6.18
C VAL A 94 9.76 21.37 -5.66
N VAL A 95 10.46 20.52 -4.90
CA VAL A 95 11.71 20.88 -4.20
C VAL A 95 12.77 21.44 -5.15
N PRO A 96 13.08 20.83 -6.31
CA PRO A 96 14.09 21.38 -7.23
C PRO A 96 13.76 22.78 -7.75
N ARG A 97 12.48 23.15 -7.80
CA ARG A 97 12.02 24.45 -8.32
C ARG A 97 12.12 25.59 -7.30
N PHE A 98 12.10 25.26 -6.01
CA PHE A 98 12.06 26.26 -4.94
C PHE A 98 13.31 26.26 -4.05
N ILE A 99 14.02 25.13 -3.97
CA ILE A 99 15.16 24.94 -3.09
C ILE A 99 16.38 24.62 -3.95
N THR A 100 16.92 25.66 -4.60
CA THR A 100 18.18 25.58 -5.36
C THR A 100 19.41 25.73 -4.45
N PHE A 101 19.22 26.17 -3.21
CA PHE A 101 20.31 26.50 -2.27
C PHE A 101 21.05 25.28 -1.69
N PHE A 102 20.40 24.11 -1.65
CA PHE A 102 20.99 22.86 -1.12
C PHE A 102 21.57 21.94 -2.21
N GLY A 103 21.72 22.44 -3.44
CA GLY A 103 22.10 21.65 -4.62
C GLY A 103 20.94 20.85 -5.20
N ASP A 104 21.20 20.07 -6.26
CA ASP A 104 20.19 19.20 -6.90
C ASP A 104 19.86 18.00 -6.02
N VAL A 105 18.93 18.19 -5.07
CA VAL A 105 18.43 17.14 -4.18
C VAL A 105 17.66 16.06 -4.96
N PHE A 106 17.11 16.39 -6.13
CA PHE A 106 16.47 15.42 -7.03
C PHE A 106 16.96 15.62 -8.47
N PRO A 107 18.04 14.93 -8.87
CA PRO A 107 18.59 15.06 -10.22
C PRO A 107 17.71 14.41 -11.30
N GLU A 108 16.83 13.48 -10.90
CA GLU A 108 15.92 12.78 -11.81
C GLU A 108 14.51 12.76 -11.21
N ILE A 109 13.49 12.96 -12.05
CA ILE A 109 12.08 12.94 -11.65
C ILE A 109 11.48 11.57 -11.97
N SER A 110 11.02 10.87 -10.94
CA SER A 110 10.46 9.51 -10.97
C SER A 110 8.93 9.48 -10.87
N GLY A 111 8.27 10.53 -11.38
CA GLY A 111 6.80 10.66 -11.40
C GLY A 111 6.04 9.42 -11.88
N PRO A 112 6.41 8.81 -13.04
CA PRO A 112 5.78 7.58 -13.51
C PRO A 112 5.96 6.39 -12.55
N SER A 113 7.11 6.28 -11.88
CA SER A 113 7.38 5.23 -10.89
C SER A 113 6.51 5.38 -9.64
N TRP A 114 6.31 6.62 -9.15
CA TRP A 114 5.39 6.88 -8.05
C TRP A 114 3.94 6.52 -8.40
N LEU A 115 3.49 6.91 -9.60
CA LEU A 115 2.16 6.53 -10.08
C LEU A 115 2.00 5.02 -10.20
N LEU A 116 3.05 4.32 -10.65
CA LEU A 116 3.04 2.85 -10.72
C LEU A 116 2.96 2.21 -9.32
N LEU A 117 3.71 2.71 -8.34
CA LEU A 117 3.61 2.26 -6.95
C LEU A 117 2.19 2.47 -6.37
N ILE A 118 1.60 3.62 -6.65
CA ILE A 118 0.23 3.96 -6.27
C ILE A 118 -0.74 2.96 -6.92
N PHE A 119 -0.59 2.71 -8.23
CA PHE A 119 -1.42 1.77 -8.96
C PHE A 119 -1.35 0.34 -8.37
N ILE A 120 -0.14 -0.18 -8.12
CA ILE A 120 0.06 -1.50 -7.49
C ILE A 120 -0.59 -1.54 -6.09
N SER A 121 -0.47 -0.47 -5.32
CA SER A 121 -1.05 -0.38 -3.97
C SER A 121 -2.58 -0.38 -3.99
N ILE A 122 -3.20 0.38 -4.91
CA ILE A 122 -4.65 0.40 -5.09
C ILE A 122 -5.14 -0.96 -5.61
N LEU A 123 -4.38 -1.61 -6.49
CA LEU A 123 -4.72 -2.94 -7.02
C LEU A 123 -4.72 -3.99 -5.90
N ALA A 124 -3.76 -3.91 -4.99
CA ALA A 124 -3.73 -4.76 -3.80
C ALA A 124 -4.93 -4.49 -2.88
N ASP A 125 -5.28 -3.21 -2.63
CA ASP A 125 -6.45 -2.82 -1.85
C ASP A 125 -7.76 -3.33 -2.46
N TYR A 126 -7.89 -3.23 -3.78
CA TYR A 126 -9.01 -3.76 -4.55
C TYR A 126 -9.16 -5.27 -4.36
N TYR A 127 -8.08 -6.03 -4.55
CA TYR A 127 -8.11 -7.48 -4.45
C TYR A 127 -8.43 -7.96 -3.02
N LEU A 128 -7.85 -7.33 -2.00
CA LEU A 128 -8.17 -7.63 -0.60
C LEU A 128 -9.64 -7.30 -0.28
N THR A 129 -10.13 -6.13 -0.70
CA THR A 129 -11.53 -5.73 -0.52
C THR A 129 -12.47 -6.71 -1.21
N ARG A 130 -12.12 -7.19 -2.40
CA ARG A 130 -12.92 -8.20 -3.14
C ARG A 130 -12.95 -9.53 -2.40
N ASN A 131 -11.83 -9.98 -1.82
CA ASN A 131 -11.77 -11.23 -1.08
C ASN A 131 -12.52 -11.19 0.26
N MET A 132 -12.76 -10.01 0.85
CA MET A 132 -13.63 -9.89 2.03
C MET A 132 -15.07 -10.37 1.79
N LYS A 133 -15.53 -10.46 0.53
CA LYS A 133 -16.83 -11.07 0.20
C LYS A 133 -16.91 -12.53 0.63
N LYS A 134 -15.79 -13.26 0.58
CA LYS A 134 -15.72 -14.71 0.86
C LYS A 134 -15.67 -15.05 2.34
N HIS A 135 -15.31 -14.11 3.22
CA HIS A 135 -15.11 -14.36 4.64
C HIS A 135 -16.18 -13.66 5.50
N PRO A 136 -16.62 -14.27 6.62
CA PRO A 136 -17.54 -13.61 7.54
C PRO A 136 -16.87 -12.38 8.19
N LEU A 137 -17.67 -11.35 8.43
CA LEU A 137 -17.22 -10.13 9.10
C LEU A 137 -17.41 -10.26 10.60
N SER A 138 -16.48 -9.73 11.40
CA SER A 138 -16.57 -9.76 12.86
C SER A 138 -17.69 -8.83 13.33
N PRO A 139 -18.73 -9.33 14.02
CA PRO A 139 -19.82 -8.49 14.51
C PRO A 139 -19.40 -7.72 15.75
N ARG A 140 -20.01 -6.55 15.93
CA ARG A 140 -19.83 -5.65 17.06
C ARG A 140 -21.15 -4.98 17.39
N ILE A 141 -21.48 -4.93 18.67
CA ILE A 141 -22.65 -4.21 19.16
C ILE A 141 -22.25 -2.77 19.46
N LYS A 142 -23.03 -1.80 18.98
CA LYS A 142 -22.90 -0.38 19.35
C LYS A 142 -24.26 0.18 19.77
N SER A 143 -24.28 1.00 20.81
CA SER A 143 -25.48 1.73 21.22
C SER A 143 -25.89 2.69 20.11
N GLY A 144 -27.16 2.63 19.70
CA GLY A 144 -27.74 3.53 18.73
C GLY A 144 -28.17 4.86 19.34
N LYS A 145 -28.40 5.87 18.49
CA LYS A 145 -28.87 7.21 18.90
C LYS A 145 -30.20 7.20 19.69
N ARG A 146 -30.99 6.13 19.57
CA ARG A 146 -32.30 5.97 20.24
C ARG A 146 -32.26 4.92 21.37
N GLY A 147 -31.12 4.74 22.02
CA GLY A 147 -30.93 3.77 23.11
C GLY A 147 -30.92 2.29 22.72
N ARG A 148 -31.41 1.93 21.51
CA ARG A 148 -31.39 0.55 21.01
C ARG A 148 -30.00 0.15 20.50
N ASN A 149 -29.58 -1.06 20.84
CA ASN A 149 -28.35 -1.67 20.34
C ASN A 149 -28.45 -1.94 18.83
N ILE A 150 -27.39 -1.63 18.10
CA ILE A 150 -27.26 -1.85 16.66
C ILE A 150 -26.08 -2.79 16.43
N ALA A 151 -26.32 -3.86 15.68
CA ALA A 151 -25.27 -4.73 15.18
C ALA A 151 -24.52 -4.04 14.03
N THR A 152 -23.20 -4.04 14.12
CA THR A 152 -22.28 -3.54 13.09
C THR A 152 -21.29 -4.65 12.77
N TYR A 153 -20.92 -4.81 11.51
CA TYR A 153 -19.97 -5.84 11.11
C TYR A 153 -18.70 -5.19 10.57
N LEU A 154 -17.54 -5.65 11.01
CA LEU A 154 -16.24 -5.10 10.65
C LEU A 154 -15.38 -6.18 9.98
N GLY A 155 -14.93 -5.90 8.76
CA GLY A 155 -13.86 -6.62 8.08
C GLY A 155 -12.60 -5.78 8.06
N ARG A 156 -11.46 -6.41 8.32
CA ARG A 156 -10.15 -5.81 8.14
C ARG A 156 -9.20 -6.86 7.58
N GLU A 157 -8.48 -6.49 6.53
CA GLU A 157 -7.39 -7.28 5.96
C GLU A 157 -6.18 -6.36 5.89
N THR A 158 -5.06 -6.84 6.43
CA THR A 158 -3.81 -6.09 6.47
C THR A 158 -2.72 -7.00 5.93
N VAL A 159 -1.89 -6.46 5.04
CA VAL A 159 -0.77 -7.15 4.43
C VAL A 159 0.41 -6.20 4.31
N VAL A 160 1.60 -6.74 4.47
CA VAL A 160 2.84 -6.06 4.15
C VAL A 160 3.62 -6.99 3.25
N PHE A 161 4.09 -6.47 2.12
CA PHE A 161 4.90 -7.22 1.18
C PHE A 161 6.05 -6.35 0.68
N PRO A 162 7.26 -6.89 0.55
CA PRO A 162 8.31 -6.19 -0.18
C PRO A 162 7.95 -6.18 -1.66
N LEU A 163 8.33 -5.12 -2.35
CA LEU A 163 8.23 -4.97 -3.80
C LEU A 163 9.65 -4.82 -4.34
N LEU A 164 10.04 -5.60 -5.36
CA LEU A 164 11.32 -5.37 -6.04
C LEU A 164 11.22 -4.13 -6.92
N ALA A 165 12.14 -3.19 -6.75
CA ALA A 165 12.30 -2.00 -7.58
C ALA A 165 13.76 -1.89 -8.06
N LEU A 166 13.99 -1.17 -9.15
CA LEU A 166 15.31 -0.85 -9.65
C LEU A 166 15.78 0.48 -9.05
N ILE A 167 17.04 0.55 -8.66
CA ILE A 167 17.71 1.79 -8.27
C ILE A 167 18.94 1.96 -9.16
N PRO A 168 19.15 3.13 -9.79
CA PRO A 168 20.40 3.40 -10.51
C PRO A 168 21.59 3.10 -9.59
N SER A 169 22.53 2.28 -10.05
CA SER A 169 23.59 1.78 -9.18
C SER A 169 24.58 2.91 -8.88
N GLY A 170 24.41 3.53 -7.72
CA GLY A 170 25.44 4.30 -7.05
C GLY A 170 26.19 3.44 -6.01
N THR A 171 26.42 4.04 -4.84
CA THR A 171 27.19 3.55 -3.68
C THR A 171 26.76 2.21 -3.07
N PHE A 172 25.61 1.63 -3.46
CA PHE A 172 25.17 0.32 -2.95
C PHE A 172 26.06 -0.84 -3.42
N SER A 173 26.58 -0.77 -4.65
CA SER A 173 27.49 -1.79 -5.16
C SER A 173 28.87 -1.76 -4.48
N SER A 174 29.28 -0.62 -3.92
CA SER A 174 30.56 -0.47 -3.21
C SER A 174 30.55 -1.02 -1.78
N THR A 175 29.36 -1.23 -1.17
CA THR A 175 29.26 -1.73 0.22
C THR A 175 28.92 -3.22 0.29
N LEU A 176 28.26 -3.80 -0.71
CA LEU A 176 27.84 -5.21 -0.73
C LEU A 176 28.17 -5.87 -2.08
N ASN A 177 29.38 -6.44 -2.19
CA ASN A 177 29.91 -7.04 -3.42
C ASN A 177 29.06 -8.21 -3.98
N PHE A 178 28.23 -8.86 -3.15
CA PHE A 178 27.40 -10.01 -3.56
C PHE A 178 25.99 -9.62 -4.05
N TRP A 179 25.62 -8.34 -3.95
CA TRP A 179 24.28 -7.90 -4.29
C TRP A 179 24.08 -7.87 -5.82
N PRO A 180 22.95 -8.36 -6.36
CA PRO A 180 22.78 -8.46 -7.80
C PRO A 180 22.71 -7.07 -8.45
N VAL A 181 23.59 -6.85 -9.42
CA VAL A 181 23.64 -5.65 -10.27
C VAL A 181 23.34 -6.08 -11.71
N PHE A 182 22.45 -5.34 -12.36
CA PHE A 182 22.00 -5.57 -13.73
C PHE A 182 22.47 -4.43 -14.61
N ASN A 183 23.00 -4.76 -15.79
CA ASN A 183 23.32 -3.77 -16.82
C ASN A 183 22.15 -3.73 -17.81
N ILE A 184 21.49 -2.59 -17.92
CA ILE A 184 20.40 -2.36 -18.88
C ILE A 184 20.83 -1.22 -19.78
N GLY A 185 21.21 -1.55 -21.03
CA GLY A 185 21.87 -0.61 -21.93
C GLY A 185 23.22 -0.14 -21.36
N ASN A 186 23.41 1.18 -21.26
CA ASN A 186 24.62 1.79 -20.71
C ASN A 186 24.53 2.13 -19.21
N GLN A 187 23.38 1.87 -18.59
CA GLN A 187 23.16 2.16 -17.17
C GLN A 187 23.18 0.87 -16.34
N LYS A 188 23.72 0.99 -15.14
CA LYS A 188 23.79 -0.08 -14.15
C LYS A 188 22.70 0.13 -13.11
N PHE A 189 22.02 -0.93 -12.72
CA PHE A 189 20.93 -0.91 -11.75
C PHE A 189 21.13 -1.98 -10.69
N SER A 190 20.79 -1.65 -9.45
CA SER A 190 20.68 -2.63 -8.37
C SER A 190 19.21 -2.89 -8.05
N LEU A 191 18.90 -4.05 -7.48
CA LEU A 191 17.57 -4.32 -6.94
C LEU A 191 17.44 -3.76 -5.52
N ILE A 192 16.27 -3.23 -5.19
CA ILE A 192 15.92 -2.87 -3.82
C ILE A 192 14.58 -3.47 -3.43
N LEU A 193 14.47 -3.91 -2.18
CA LEU A 193 13.20 -4.36 -1.60
C LEU A 193 12.49 -3.16 -0.96
N PHE A 194 11.37 -2.77 -1.56
CA PHE A 194 10.57 -1.63 -1.17
C PHE A 194 9.33 -2.09 -0.39
N PRO A 195 9.23 -1.86 0.93
CA PRO A 195 8.15 -2.41 1.73
C PRO A 195 6.84 -1.67 1.47
N ILE A 196 5.80 -2.37 0.99
CA ILE A 196 4.47 -1.82 0.77
C ILE A 196 3.50 -2.30 1.86
N PHE A 197 2.75 -1.36 2.42
CA PHE A 197 1.80 -1.59 3.50
C PHE A 197 0.37 -1.33 3.02
N ILE A 198 -0.47 -2.36 3.01
CA ILE A 198 -1.87 -2.25 2.61
C ILE A 198 -2.73 -2.72 3.78
N SER A 199 -3.67 -1.87 4.19
CA SER A 199 -4.55 -2.17 5.32
C SER A 199 -5.92 -1.61 5.02
N THR A 200 -6.81 -2.52 4.68
CA THR A 200 -8.12 -2.21 4.16
C THR A 200 -9.18 -2.65 5.16
N SER A 201 -10.24 -1.85 5.29
CA SER A 201 -11.35 -2.20 6.16
C SER A 201 -12.69 -1.87 5.55
N VAL A 202 -13.71 -2.62 5.96
CA VAL A 202 -15.10 -2.44 5.58
C VAL A 202 -15.95 -2.50 6.84
N LYS A 203 -16.86 -1.54 6.98
CA LYS A 203 -17.81 -1.48 8.10
C LYS A 203 -19.22 -1.51 7.55
N VAL A 204 -19.98 -2.54 7.89
CA VAL A 204 -21.35 -2.73 7.45
C VAL A 204 -22.30 -2.39 8.59
N ILE A 205 -23.27 -1.51 8.32
CA ILE A 205 -24.30 -1.09 9.26
C ILE A 205 -25.62 -1.02 8.49
N LYS A 206 -26.66 -1.74 8.94
CA LYS A 206 -28.03 -1.67 8.38
C LYS A 206 -28.09 -1.79 6.84
N ARG A 207 -27.13 -2.48 6.23
CA ARG A 207 -27.01 -2.70 4.78
C ARG A 207 -26.52 -4.11 4.54
N ALA A 208 -26.79 -4.63 3.34
CA ALA A 208 -26.21 -5.89 2.90
C ALA A 208 -24.68 -5.74 2.76
N LYS A 209 -23.95 -6.78 3.17
CA LYS A 209 -22.48 -6.83 3.11
C LYS A 209 -21.99 -6.61 1.68
N GLU A 210 -22.65 -7.27 0.74
CA GLU A 210 -22.30 -7.28 -0.68
C GLU A 210 -22.36 -5.87 -1.27
N ARG A 211 -23.40 -5.09 -0.91
CA ARG A 211 -23.57 -3.71 -1.39
C ARG A 211 -22.46 -2.79 -0.88
N VAL A 212 -22.16 -2.84 0.43
CA VAL A 212 -21.10 -1.98 1.01
C VAL A 212 -19.73 -2.30 0.40
N ILE A 213 -19.43 -3.58 0.18
CA ILE A 213 -18.18 -3.97 -0.48
C ILE A 213 -18.19 -3.55 -1.95
N GLN A 214 -19.29 -3.71 -2.67
CA GLN A 214 -19.41 -3.27 -4.08
C GLN A 214 -19.22 -1.75 -4.22
N ASP A 215 -19.82 -0.94 -3.35
CA ASP A 215 -19.66 0.51 -3.38
C ASP A 215 -18.19 0.91 -3.22
N LYS A 216 -17.49 0.25 -2.28
CA LYS A 216 -16.05 0.48 -2.09
C LYS A 216 -15.25 0.04 -3.32
N LEU A 217 -15.54 -1.14 -3.87
CA LEU A 217 -14.85 -1.64 -5.07
C LEU A 217 -15.02 -0.70 -6.27
N LYS A 218 -16.22 -0.15 -6.50
CA LYS A 218 -16.45 0.84 -7.57
C LYS A 218 -15.57 2.07 -7.42
N ASN A 219 -15.47 2.62 -6.21
CA ASN A 219 -14.60 3.76 -5.94
C ASN A 219 -13.12 3.41 -6.17
N THR A 220 -12.69 2.23 -5.74
CA THR A 220 -11.33 1.74 -5.97
C THR A 220 -11.05 1.48 -7.47
N GLU A 221 -12.03 0.97 -8.22
CA GLU A 221 -11.94 0.79 -9.68
C GLU A 221 -11.80 2.11 -10.42
N LEU A 222 -12.55 3.14 -10.03
CA LEU A 222 -12.39 4.49 -10.58
C LEU A 222 -10.98 5.03 -10.31
N LEU A 223 -10.45 4.84 -9.11
CA LEU A 223 -9.08 5.25 -8.79
C LEU A 223 -8.03 4.46 -9.60
N LEU A 224 -8.24 3.17 -9.84
CA LEU A 224 -7.38 2.38 -10.74
C LEU A 224 -7.41 2.92 -12.17
N GLY A 225 -8.60 3.22 -12.70
CA GLY A 225 -8.74 3.80 -14.04
C GLY A 225 -8.03 5.15 -14.17
N LEU A 226 -8.24 6.05 -13.20
CA LEU A 226 -7.59 7.36 -13.18
C LEU A 226 -6.06 7.25 -13.10
N THR A 227 -5.54 6.41 -12.19
CA THR A 227 -4.09 6.24 -12.04
C THR A 227 -3.47 5.59 -13.27
N PHE A 228 -4.14 4.64 -13.91
CA PHE A 228 -3.70 4.07 -15.19
C PHE A 228 -3.61 5.13 -16.30
N ILE A 229 -4.65 5.96 -16.45
CA ILE A 229 -4.66 7.06 -17.43
C ILE A 229 -3.48 8.03 -17.16
N LEU A 230 -3.24 8.39 -15.91
CA LEU A 230 -2.11 9.27 -15.55
C LEU A 230 -0.74 8.65 -15.88
N ILE A 231 -0.57 7.34 -15.69
CA ILE A 231 0.68 6.64 -16.07
C ILE A 231 0.87 6.71 -17.60
N VAL A 232 -0.18 6.46 -18.38
CA VAL A 232 -0.12 6.53 -19.84
C VAL A 232 0.18 7.95 -20.32
N LEU A 233 -0.50 8.95 -19.75
CA LEU A 233 -0.29 10.35 -20.09
C LEU A 233 1.13 10.81 -19.78
N THR A 234 1.66 10.48 -18.60
CA THR A 234 3.03 10.86 -18.22
C THR A 234 4.08 10.21 -19.13
N LYS A 235 3.89 8.94 -19.50
CA LYS A 235 4.78 8.23 -20.44
C LYS A 235 4.68 8.74 -21.87
N PHE A 236 3.52 9.26 -22.28
CA PHE A 236 3.34 9.87 -23.59
C PHE A 236 3.95 11.28 -23.63
N MET A 237 3.73 12.08 -22.59
CA MET A 237 4.32 13.42 -22.47
C MET A 237 5.84 13.37 -22.43
N SER A 238 6.44 12.40 -21.74
CA SER A 238 7.90 12.23 -21.71
C SER A 238 8.52 11.80 -23.05
N LYS A 239 7.72 11.49 -24.07
CA LYS A 239 8.21 11.23 -25.44
C LYS A 239 8.06 12.43 -26.36
N LEU A 240 7.22 13.40 -25.99
CA LEU A 240 6.92 14.59 -26.78
C LEU A 240 7.84 15.77 -26.47
N PHE A 241 8.44 15.77 -25.28
CA PHE A 241 9.40 16.75 -24.78
C PHE A 241 10.70 16.05 -24.42
#